data_AF-A0A1I3NKT0-F1
#
_entry.id   AF-A0A1I3NKT0-F1
#
_cell.length_a   1.000
_cell.length_b   1.000
_cell.length_c   1.000
_cell.angle_alpha   90.00
_cell.angle_beta   90.00
_cell.angle_gamma   90.00
#
_symmetry.space_group_name_H-M   'P 1'
#
loop_
_entity.id
_entity.type
_entity.pdbx_description
1 polymer ?
#
loop_
_entity_poly.entity_id
_entity_poly.type
_entity_poly.pdbx_seq_one_letter_code
_entity_poly.pdbx_strand_id
1 'polypeptide(L)'
;MGSEGAAGQRVLTVQAGGERLAVPAPIVREVARVPRLTRVPHAPKALLGLANIRGAVVPVLSLADLVERPAGTERRVVIVDDGALFGLAVDAVDTLAEDGESSARTLDLPALIAARLAPDGSRAVGRPAAEEAAAETAQHAVLPLVVFAIGSQEFALPLGAVENVLRLPDTIAEMPHADAVVVGSATVRGALLPLLSLRALLAMPAAAPTSRTRVVVAWIGAHRVGLVVDAIRGVERVPEAAIDAIPQVLTRGSAEARIQAICRLEEGRRLVSLLAAEHLLHEDITARLTQASTADEIEESAMDATSEQFLLFRIGESDFALPIAAVEEVAPLPRKLTRLPKAPGLVQGVMNLRGTVVPVIDQAERFGAATVAGGKRRVVVVRIGDLQAGFVVDSASEVLRIAADAVGPAPDLGGAETRVFERVANLPDQDRIVLIVSPRELLDRAEQDLLRGMAAAS
;
A
#
# COMPACT_ATOMS: atom_id res chain seq x y z
N MET A 1 36.85 52.37 -19.55
CA MET A 1 37.66 51.23 -19.11
C MET A 1 37.04 50.68 -17.84
N GLY A 2 36.56 49.45 -17.89
CA GLY A 2 35.76 48.81 -16.84
C GLY A 2 34.95 47.69 -17.47
N SER A 3 35.64 46.75 -18.12
CA SER A 3 35.05 45.48 -18.55
C SER A 3 34.71 44.67 -17.30
N GLU A 4 33.44 44.59 -16.94
CA GLU A 4 32.94 43.52 -16.10
C GLU A 4 33.21 42.20 -16.85
N GLY A 5 34.25 41.50 -16.41
CA GLY A 5 34.55 40.16 -16.91
C GLY A 5 33.35 39.26 -16.60
N ALA A 6 32.80 38.64 -17.63
CA ALA A 6 31.85 37.55 -17.49
C ALA A 6 32.50 36.47 -16.62
N ALA A 7 32.12 36.41 -15.34
CA ALA A 7 32.55 35.35 -14.45
C ALA A 7 32.09 34.03 -15.08
N GLY A 8 33.04 33.17 -15.46
CA GLY A 8 32.75 31.87 -16.08
C GLY A 8 31.78 31.09 -15.18
N GLN A 9 30.66 30.64 -15.75
CA GLN A 9 29.71 29.83 -15.01
C GLN A 9 30.41 28.52 -14.63
N ARG A 10 30.40 28.15 -13.34
CA ARG A 10 30.99 26.89 -12.91
C ARG A 10 30.10 25.73 -13.38
N VAL A 11 30.70 24.70 -13.93
CA VAL A 11 30.02 23.50 -14.43
C VAL A 11 30.62 22.24 -13.83
N LEU A 12 29.78 21.24 -13.55
CA LEU A 12 30.18 19.88 -13.21
C LEU A 12 30.29 19.06 -14.50
N THR A 13 31.47 18.53 -14.79
CA THR A 13 31.68 17.68 -15.96
C THR A 13 31.31 16.23 -15.63
N VAL A 14 30.48 15.61 -16.47
CA VAL A 14 29.98 14.23 -16.32
C VAL A 14 30.16 13.45 -17.62
N GLN A 15 30.16 12.12 -17.52
CA GLN A 15 30.22 11.22 -18.68
C GLN A 15 28.91 10.42 -18.80
N ALA A 16 28.34 10.35 -20.00
CA ALA A 16 27.17 9.53 -20.29
C ALA A 16 27.24 8.96 -21.72
N GLY A 17 27.16 7.64 -21.86
CA GLY A 17 27.15 6.98 -23.16
C GLY A 17 28.41 7.26 -24.00
N GLY A 18 29.55 7.47 -23.33
CA GLY A 18 30.83 7.81 -23.95
C GLY A 18 31.02 9.28 -24.31
N GLU A 19 30.04 10.15 -24.03
CA GLU A 19 30.11 11.60 -24.26
C GLU A 19 30.40 12.35 -22.95
N ARG A 20 31.18 13.44 -23.04
CA ARG A 20 31.47 14.33 -21.91
C ARG A 20 30.55 15.55 -21.97
N LEU A 21 29.77 15.74 -20.90
CA LEU A 21 28.71 16.74 -20.80
C LEU A 21 28.93 17.64 -19.59
N ALA A 22 28.45 18.87 -19.65
CA ALA A 22 28.54 19.85 -18.56
C ALA A 22 27.16 20.12 -17.97
N VAL A 23 27.03 19.91 -16.65
CA VAL A 23 25.85 20.28 -15.86
C VAL A 23 26.16 21.58 -15.10
N PRO A 24 25.32 22.62 -15.17
CA PRO A 24 25.55 23.86 -14.44
C PRO A 24 25.70 23.60 -12.92
N ALA A 25 26.80 24.04 -12.31
CA ALA A 25 27.05 23.81 -10.89
C ALA A 25 25.98 24.42 -9.94
N PRO A 26 25.33 25.56 -10.26
CA PRO A 26 24.31 26.14 -9.37
C PRO A 26 23.09 25.25 -9.10
N ILE A 27 22.74 24.37 -10.04
CA ILE A 27 21.61 23.44 -9.91
C ILE A 27 22.01 22.09 -9.31
N VAL A 28 23.31 21.80 -9.19
CA VAL A 28 23.77 20.53 -8.62
C VAL A 28 23.69 20.60 -7.09
N ARG A 29 22.94 19.67 -6.49
CA ARG A 29 22.80 19.54 -5.03
C ARG A 29 23.78 18.55 -4.44
N GLU A 30 23.92 17.38 -5.07
CA GLU A 30 24.85 16.34 -4.61
C GLU A 30 25.19 15.33 -5.71
N VAL A 31 26.25 14.55 -5.48
CA VAL A 31 26.65 13.43 -6.31
C VAL A 31 26.73 12.19 -5.43
N ALA A 32 25.99 11.14 -5.81
CA ALA A 32 25.90 9.90 -5.06
C ALA A 32 26.12 8.68 -5.97
N ARG A 33 26.22 7.49 -5.38
CA ARG A 33 26.08 6.23 -6.13
C ARG A 33 24.60 6.03 -6.47
N VAL A 34 24.30 5.27 -7.51
CA VAL A 34 22.91 4.94 -7.84
C VAL A 34 22.28 4.19 -6.65
N PRO A 35 21.21 4.73 -6.04
CA PRO A 35 20.51 4.08 -4.94
C PRO A 35 19.62 2.95 -5.48
N ARG A 36 18.87 2.29 -4.59
CA ARG A 36 17.80 1.38 -5.03
C ARG A 36 16.73 2.18 -5.77
N LEU A 37 16.37 1.71 -6.96
CA LEU A 37 15.33 2.34 -7.79
C LEU A 37 14.05 1.52 -7.74
N THR A 38 12.95 2.16 -7.37
CA THR A 38 11.60 1.62 -7.56
C THR A 38 11.20 1.84 -9.01
N ARG A 39 10.97 0.74 -9.74
CA ARG A 39 10.52 0.82 -11.14
C ARG A 39 9.12 1.40 -11.23
N VAL A 40 8.92 2.24 -12.23
CA VAL A 40 7.61 2.77 -12.58
C VAL A 40 7.12 2.03 -13.84
N PRO A 41 5.97 1.34 -13.79
CA PRO A 41 5.39 0.72 -14.97
C PRO A 41 5.11 1.72 -16.08
N HIS A 42 5.34 1.29 -17.34
CA HIS A 42 5.21 2.13 -18.54
C HIS A 42 5.99 3.45 -18.48
N ALA A 43 7.04 3.50 -17.67
CA ALA A 43 7.95 4.62 -17.65
C ALA A 43 8.54 4.89 -19.03
N PRO A 44 8.69 6.17 -19.43
CA PRO A 44 9.51 6.52 -20.59
C PRO A 44 10.90 5.90 -20.46
N LYS A 45 11.52 5.53 -21.58
CA LYS A 45 12.83 4.85 -21.59
C LYS A 45 13.90 5.59 -20.77
N ALA A 46 13.85 6.92 -20.80
CA ALA A 46 14.79 7.77 -20.07
C ALA A 46 14.59 7.74 -18.54
N LEU A 47 13.46 7.26 -18.01
CA LEU A 47 13.20 7.15 -16.57
C LEU A 47 13.61 5.76 -16.08
N LEU A 48 14.67 5.72 -15.28
CA LEU A 48 15.16 4.48 -14.67
C LEU A 48 14.30 4.04 -13.47
N GLY A 49 13.71 5.00 -12.76
CA GLY A 49 12.81 4.75 -11.63
C GLY A 49 12.79 5.88 -10.61
N LEU A 50 12.21 5.61 -9.45
CA LEU A 50 12.17 6.52 -8.30
C LEU A 50 13.18 6.12 -7.24
N ALA A 51 13.84 7.08 -6.63
CA ALA A 51 14.80 6.89 -5.54
C ALA A 51 14.40 7.68 -4.30
N ASN A 52 14.70 7.14 -3.11
CA ASN A 52 14.61 7.90 -1.87
C ASN A 52 15.94 8.63 -1.65
N ILE A 53 15.91 9.96 -1.71
CA ILE A 53 17.07 10.82 -1.50
C ILE A 53 16.78 11.70 -0.29
N ARG A 54 17.34 11.33 0.86
CA ARG A 54 17.17 12.04 2.14
C ARG A 54 15.70 12.27 2.53
N GLY A 55 14.84 11.28 2.28
CA GLY A 55 13.41 11.36 2.58
C GLY A 55 12.56 11.94 1.44
N ALA A 56 13.17 12.49 0.38
CA ALA A 56 12.45 12.95 -0.81
C ALA A 56 12.38 11.84 -1.87
N VAL A 57 11.22 11.68 -2.49
CA VAL A 57 11.05 10.80 -3.65
C VAL A 57 11.52 11.53 -4.90
N VAL A 58 12.64 11.08 -5.48
CA VAL A 58 13.31 11.74 -6.60
C VAL A 58 13.27 10.84 -7.84
N PRO A 59 12.73 11.29 -8.98
CA PRO A 59 12.83 10.58 -10.25
C PRO A 59 14.28 10.56 -10.74
N VAL A 60 14.76 9.37 -11.15
CA VAL A 60 16.12 9.17 -11.66
C VAL A 60 16.07 8.88 -13.15
N LEU A 61 16.68 9.76 -13.94
CA LEU A 61 16.71 9.73 -15.39
C LEU A 61 18.08 9.25 -15.90
N SER A 62 18.11 8.42 -16.92
CA SER A 62 19.34 8.08 -17.64
C SER A 62 19.78 9.27 -18.49
N LEU A 63 20.95 9.85 -18.16
CA LEU A 63 21.49 10.94 -18.98
C LEU A 63 21.83 10.46 -20.39
N ALA A 64 22.27 9.20 -20.55
CA ALA A 64 22.58 8.61 -21.85
C ALA A 64 21.33 8.54 -22.75
N ASP A 65 20.19 8.11 -22.21
CA ASP A 65 18.94 8.10 -22.98
C ASP A 65 18.41 9.51 -23.27
N LEU A 66 18.57 10.46 -22.34
CA LEU A 66 18.19 11.87 -22.56
C LEU A 66 18.97 12.50 -23.72
N VAL A 67 20.25 12.16 -23.89
CA VAL A 67 21.11 12.66 -24.98
C VAL A 67 21.19 11.72 -26.19
N GLU A 68 20.34 10.70 -26.26
CA GLU A 68 20.30 9.72 -27.36
C GLU A 68 21.65 9.03 -27.63
N ARG A 69 22.30 8.60 -26.56
CA ARG A 69 23.51 7.78 -26.60
C ARG A 69 23.18 6.34 -26.18
N PRO A 70 24.05 5.37 -26.53
CA PRO A 70 23.91 4.02 -26.01
C PRO A 70 23.90 4.01 -24.49
N ALA A 71 23.06 3.15 -23.90
CA ALA A 71 22.97 3.00 -22.45
C ALA A 71 24.36 2.70 -21.86
N GLY A 72 24.72 3.48 -20.85
CA GLY A 72 26.01 3.40 -20.18
C GLY A 72 26.04 2.37 -19.04
N THR A 73 27.07 2.49 -18.20
CA THR A 73 27.19 1.73 -16.94
C THR A 73 26.47 2.38 -15.76
N GLU A 74 26.05 3.63 -15.88
CA GLU A 74 25.16 4.35 -14.94
C GLU A 74 25.57 4.12 -13.47
N ARG A 75 26.77 4.56 -13.08
CA ARG A 75 27.38 4.24 -11.76
C ARG A 75 27.18 5.32 -10.71
N ARG A 76 26.78 6.51 -11.13
CA ARG A 76 26.61 7.69 -10.27
C ARG A 76 25.27 8.35 -10.59
N VAL A 77 24.67 8.97 -9.59
CA VAL A 77 23.54 9.88 -9.78
C VAL A 77 23.99 11.28 -9.36
N VAL A 78 23.78 12.25 -10.24
CA VAL A 78 23.90 13.67 -9.94
C VAL A 78 22.51 14.20 -9.62
N ILE A 79 22.29 14.64 -8.39
CA ILE A 79 21.03 15.22 -7.96
C ILE A 79 21.04 16.70 -8.35
N VAL A 80 20.05 17.09 -9.14
CA VAL A 80 19.86 18.45 -9.62
C VAL A 80 18.53 19.01 -9.12
N ASP A 81 18.52 20.32 -8.89
CA ASP A 81 17.36 21.08 -8.46
C ASP A 81 17.23 22.30 -9.38
N ASP A 82 16.24 22.24 -10.26
CA ASP A 82 15.92 23.31 -11.21
C ASP A 82 14.41 23.54 -11.23
N GLY A 83 13.86 23.88 -10.05
CA GLY A 83 12.43 24.03 -9.82
C GLY A 83 11.70 22.72 -9.45
N ALA A 84 12.32 21.58 -9.74
CA ALA A 84 11.99 20.28 -9.17
C ALA A 84 13.27 19.42 -9.03
N LEU A 85 13.24 18.47 -8.08
CA LEU A 85 14.37 17.58 -7.81
C LEU A 85 14.39 16.40 -8.79
N PHE A 86 15.53 16.19 -9.44
CA PHE A 86 15.77 15.04 -10.33
C PHE A 86 17.14 14.43 -10.07
N GLY A 87 17.26 13.13 -10.30
CA GLY A 87 18.54 12.44 -10.39
C GLY A 87 18.92 12.22 -11.85
N LEU A 88 20.15 12.54 -12.22
CA LEU A 88 20.75 12.18 -13.51
C LEU A 88 21.72 11.02 -13.29
N ALA A 89 21.36 9.83 -13.77
CA ALA A 89 22.25 8.69 -13.80
C ALA A 89 23.31 8.88 -14.90
N VAL A 90 24.57 8.83 -14.49
CA VAL A 90 25.75 9.08 -15.32
C VAL A 90 26.78 7.98 -15.11
N ASP A 91 27.65 7.78 -16.10
CA ASP A 91 28.71 6.77 -16.06
C ASP A 91 29.81 7.15 -15.08
N ALA A 92 30.20 8.43 -15.09
CA ALA A 92 31.22 8.99 -14.22
C ALA A 92 31.00 10.49 -14.00
N VAL A 93 31.56 10.99 -12.92
CA VAL A 93 31.66 12.42 -12.61
C VAL A 93 33.15 12.77 -12.59
N ASP A 94 33.55 13.74 -13.39
CA ASP A 94 34.95 14.14 -13.58
C ASP A 94 35.31 15.23 -12.54
N THR A 95 35.33 16.50 -12.94
CA THR A 95 35.71 17.64 -12.09
C THR A 95 34.79 18.85 -12.30
N LEU A 96 34.77 19.76 -11.32
CA LEU A 96 34.25 21.11 -11.55
C LEU A 96 35.23 21.88 -12.45
N ALA A 97 34.70 22.56 -13.47
CA ALA A 97 35.46 23.41 -14.39
C ALA A 97 34.72 24.74 -14.60
N GLU A 98 35.41 25.74 -15.13
CA GLU A 98 34.77 26.94 -15.67
C GLU A 98 34.32 26.66 -17.13
N ASP A 99 33.13 27.13 -17.52
CA ASP A 99 32.46 26.84 -18.82
C ASP A 99 33.34 27.10 -20.06
N GLY A 100 34.44 27.86 -19.93
CA GLY A 100 35.39 28.16 -21.01
C GLY A 100 36.62 27.26 -21.11
N GLU A 101 36.91 26.42 -20.11
CA GLU A 101 38.09 25.51 -20.11
C GLU A 101 37.72 24.05 -20.43
N SER A 102 36.43 23.71 -20.40
CA SER A 102 35.95 22.35 -20.64
C SER A 102 35.48 22.19 -22.10
N SER A 103 35.99 21.19 -22.83
CA SER A 103 35.43 20.80 -24.15
C SER A 103 34.07 20.08 -24.03
N ALA A 104 33.41 20.17 -22.87
CA ALA A 104 32.14 19.51 -22.58
C ALA A 104 30.97 20.34 -23.07
N ARG A 105 29.96 19.67 -23.65
CA ARG A 105 28.73 20.34 -24.10
C ARG A 105 27.84 20.66 -22.90
N THR A 106 27.52 21.93 -22.70
CA THR A 106 26.58 22.39 -21.65
C THR A 106 25.16 21.93 -21.94
N LEU A 107 24.54 21.30 -20.94
CA LEU A 107 23.20 20.71 -21.06
C LEU A 107 22.11 21.73 -20.73
N ASP A 108 21.11 21.83 -21.61
CA ASP A 108 19.81 22.43 -21.32
C ASP A 108 18.89 21.33 -20.77
N LEU A 109 19.00 21.08 -19.47
CA LEU A 109 18.26 20.02 -18.79
C LEU A 109 16.74 20.22 -18.87
N PRO A 110 16.17 21.43 -18.64
CA PRO A 110 14.75 21.65 -18.82
C PRO A 110 14.23 21.25 -20.20
N ALA A 111 14.92 21.66 -21.27
CA ALA A 111 14.51 21.32 -22.63
C ALA A 111 14.61 19.81 -22.92
N LEU A 112 15.67 19.15 -22.43
CA LEU A 112 15.86 17.71 -22.61
C LEU A 112 14.82 16.89 -21.84
N ILE A 113 14.53 17.28 -20.59
CA ILE A 113 13.52 16.62 -19.76
C ILE A 113 12.13 16.81 -20.38
N ALA A 114 11.77 18.05 -20.76
CA ALA A 114 10.50 18.34 -21.41
C ALA A 114 10.34 17.57 -22.74
N ALA A 115 11.38 17.50 -23.57
CA ALA A 115 11.31 16.78 -24.84
C ALA A 115 11.17 15.25 -24.69
N ARG A 116 11.54 14.68 -23.54
CA ARG A 116 11.62 13.23 -23.33
C ARG A 116 10.59 12.68 -22.36
N LEU A 117 10.00 13.55 -21.53
CA LEU A 117 8.95 13.20 -20.58
C LEU A 117 7.61 13.86 -20.92
N ALA A 118 7.52 14.88 -21.79
CA ALA A 118 6.21 15.44 -22.12
C ALA A 118 5.34 14.43 -22.91
N PRO A 119 4.04 14.32 -22.60
CA PRO A 119 3.12 13.48 -23.37
C PRO A 119 2.94 14.07 -24.78
N ASP A 120 2.86 13.19 -25.78
CA ASP A 120 2.34 13.54 -27.10
C ASP A 120 0.88 14.05 -26.94
N GLY A 121 0.75 15.38 -26.89
CA GLY A 121 -0.52 16.08 -26.86
C GLY A 121 -1.28 16.02 -25.53
N SER A 122 -1.12 17.03 -24.67
CA SER A 122 -2.15 17.36 -23.69
C SER A 122 -2.38 18.86 -23.57
N ARG A 123 -3.59 19.28 -23.93
CA ARG A 123 -4.21 20.49 -23.40
C ARG A 123 -4.19 20.38 -21.87
N ALA A 124 -3.72 21.46 -21.23
CA ALA A 124 -3.91 21.70 -19.82
C ALA A 124 -5.39 21.51 -19.44
N VAL A 125 -5.67 20.59 -18.53
CA VAL A 125 -6.94 20.52 -17.80
C VAL A 125 -6.55 20.51 -16.33
N GLY A 126 -7.05 21.52 -15.61
CA GLY A 126 -6.62 21.85 -14.27
C GLY A 126 -7.07 20.86 -13.20
N ARG A 127 -6.43 21.02 -12.03
CA ARG A 127 -7.08 20.74 -10.74
C ARG A 127 -8.33 21.64 -10.61
N PRO A 128 -9.39 21.23 -9.89
CA PRO A 128 -9.39 20.26 -8.78
C PRO A 128 -10.40 19.11 -8.96
N ALA A 129 -10.07 17.91 -8.46
CA ALA A 129 -11.02 16.79 -8.27
C ALA A 129 -10.99 16.25 -6.83
N ALA A 130 -10.51 17.07 -5.89
CA ALA A 130 -10.40 16.68 -4.47
C ALA A 130 -11.60 17.14 -3.61
N GLU A 131 -12.53 17.93 -4.14
CA GLU A 131 -13.71 18.41 -3.39
C GLU A 131 -15.04 17.76 -3.80
N GLU A 132 -15.16 17.16 -4.99
CA GLU A 132 -16.41 16.52 -5.44
C GLU A 132 -16.59 15.09 -4.90
N ALA A 133 -15.50 14.37 -4.59
CA ALA A 133 -15.59 13.02 -4.03
C ALA A 133 -16.04 12.97 -2.56
N ALA A 134 -15.95 14.09 -1.84
CA ALA A 134 -16.35 14.18 -0.43
C ALA A 134 -17.86 14.38 -0.24
N ALA A 135 -18.57 14.90 -1.26
CA ALA A 135 -19.99 15.25 -1.14
C ALA A 135 -20.97 14.11 -1.47
N GLU A 136 -20.57 13.14 -2.31
CA GLU A 136 -21.43 11.99 -2.66
C GLU A 136 -21.29 10.79 -1.70
N THR A 137 -20.22 10.74 -0.90
CA THR A 137 -19.93 9.61 0.01
C THR A 137 -20.71 9.68 1.34
N ALA A 138 -21.50 10.74 1.57
CA ALA A 138 -22.31 10.90 2.79
C ALA A 138 -23.62 10.09 2.79
N GLN A 139 -23.95 9.37 1.71
CA GLN A 139 -25.11 8.48 1.66
C GLN A 139 -24.65 7.02 1.65
N HIS A 140 -24.71 6.43 2.85
CA HIS A 140 -24.36 5.04 3.23
C HIS A 140 -22.89 4.82 3.59
N ALA A 141 -22.45 5.34 4.73
CA ALA A 141 -21.23 4.86 5.39
C ALA A 141 -21.39 3.37 5.72
N VAL A 142 -20.44 2.54 5.25
CA VAL A 142 -20.41 1.09 5.45
C VAL A 142 -19.15 0.74 6.24
N LEU A 143 -19.32 0.08 7.38
CA LEU A 143 -18.23 -0.30 8.27
C LEU A 143 -17.68 -1.69 7.87
N PRO A 144 -16.41 -1.81 7.45
CA PRO A 144 -15.78 -3.10 7.19
C PRO A 144 -15.36 -3.78 8.49
N LEU A 145 -15.75 -5.04 8.66
CA LEU A 145 -15.57 -5.83 9.88
C LEU A 145 -14.90 -7.16 9.57
N VAL A 146 -13.87 -7.53 10.33
CA VAL A 146 -13.34 -8.90 10.32
C VAL A 146 -14.23 -9.75 11.23
N VAL A 147 -14.97 -10.68 10.64
CA VAL A 147 -15.87 -11.60 11.36
C VAL A 147 -15.18 -12.91 11.65
N PHE A 148 -15.28 -13.35 12.89
CA PHE A 148 -14.68 -14.58 13.39
C PHE A 148 -15.59 -15.27 14.39
N ALA A 149 -15.39 -16.57 14.56
CA ALA A 149 -16.17 -17.42 15.45
C ALA A 149 -15.40 -17.70 16.73
N ILE A 150 -16.12 -17.66 17.85
CA ILE A 150 -15.69 -18.17 19.15
C ILE A 150 -16.81 -19.09 19.66
N GLY A 151 -16.55 -20.39 19.69
CA GLY A 151 -17.57 -21.42 19.94
C GLY A 151 -18.64 -21.43 18.86
N SER A 152 -19.90 -21.31 19.28
CA SER A 152 -21.05 -21.20 18.38
C SER A 152 -21.44 -19.75 18.07
N GLN A 153 -20.72 -18.77 18.60
CA GLN A 153 -21.02 -17.34 18.47
C GLN A 153 -20.09 -16.67 17.48
N GLU A 154 -20.58 -15.60 16.84
CA GLU A 154 -19.82 -14.79 15.90
C GLU A 154 -19.60 -13.38 16.44
N PHE A 155 -18.36 -12.95 16.31
CA PHE A 155 -17.86 -11.67 16.76
C PHE A 155 -17.18 -10.96 15.60
N ALA A 156 -17.10 -9.65 15.70
CA ALA A 156 -16.47 -8.79 14.73
C ALA A 156 -15.49 -7.83 15.39
N LEU A 157 -14.41 -7.52 14.69
CA LEU A 157 -13.59 -6.34 14.96
C LEU A 157 -13.63 -5.40 13.76
N PRO A 158 -13.60 -4.07 13.96
CA PRO A 158 -13.37 -3.14 12.87
C PRO A 158 -12.11 -3.52 12.11
N LEU A 159 -12.17 -3.57 10.78
CA LEU A 159 -11.03 -3.95 9.95
C LEU A 159 -9.82 -3.04 10.22
N GLY A 160 -10.04 -1.75 10.53
CA GLY A 160 -8.97 -0.82 10.86
C GLY A 160 -8.16 -1.19 12.10
N ALA A 161 -8.75 -1.92 13.05
CA ALA A 161 -8.05 -2.42 14.23
C ALA A 161 -7.25 -3.71 13.95
N VAL A 162 -7.43 -4.35 12.79
CA VAL A 162 -6.80 -5.63 12.44
C VAL A 162 -5.64 -5.42 11.47
N GLU A 163 -4.43 -5.81 11.89
CA GLU A 163 -3.24 -5.76 11.03
C GLU A 163 -3.16 -6.99 10.12
N ASN A 164 -3.37 -8.20 10.65
CA ASN A 164 -3.24 -9.44 9.88
C ASN A 164 -3.96 -10.62 10.55
N VAL A 165 -4.24 -11.67 9.77
CA VAL A 165 -4.78 -12.94 10.26
C VAL A 165 -3.81 -14.07 9.95
N LEU A 166 -3.21 -14.62 11.01
CA LEU A 166 -2.20 -15.68 10.93
C LEU A 166 -2.79 -17.04 11.32
N ARG A 167 -2.09 -18.11 10.94
CA ARG A 167 -2.31 -19.42 11.58
C ARG A 167 -1.65 -19.40 12.96
N LEU A 168 -2.27 -20.07 13.92
CA LEU A 168 -1.63 -20.29 15.21
C LEU A 168 -0.34 -21.09 14.97
N PRO A 169 0.83 -20.62 15.42
CA PRO A 169 2.08 -21.36 15.29
C PRO A 169 2.05 -22.63 16.13
N ASP A 170 2.72 -23.68 15.65
CA ASP A 170 2.77 -24.99 16.33
C ASP A 170 3.54 -24.93 17.66
N THR A 171 4.43 -23.95 17.81
CA THR A 171 5.20 -23.67 19.03
C THR A 171 4.96 -22.24 19.47
N ILE A 172 4.49 -22.06 20.70
CA ILE A 172 4.28 -20.75 21.34
C ILE A 172 5.28 -20.63 22.49
N ALA A 173 5.99 -19.51 22.57
CA ALA A 173 6.90 -19.27 23.68
C ALA A 173 6.09 -18.90 24.92
N GLU A 174 6.35 -19.57 26.05
CA GLU A 174 5.70 -19.24 27.31
C GLU A 174 6.07 -17.82 27.75
N MET A 175 5.07 -17.03 28.15
CA MET A 175 5.32 -15.74 28.78
C MET A 175 5.46 -15.94 30.30
N PRO A 176 6.46 -15.34 30.94
CA PRO A 176 6.55 -15.34 32.40
C PRO A 176 5.28 -14.71 32.99
N HIS A 177 4.70 -15.36 34.01
CA HIS A 177 3.44 -14.97 34.67
C HIS A 177 2.16 -15.07 33.79
N ALA A 178 2.11 -16.05 32.89
CA ALA A 178 0.91 -16.36 32.11
C ALA A 178 -0.28 -16.75 33.01
N ASP A 179 -1.40 -16.04 32.84
CA ASP A 179 -2.72 -16.41 33.39
C ASP A 179 -3.60 -16.96 32.25
N ALA A 180 -4.82 -17.43 32.53
CA ALA A 180 -5.73 -18.06 31.56
C ALA A 180 -6.00 -17.23 30.29
N VAL A 181 -5.77 -15.92 30.35
CA VAL A 181 -5.92 -14.98 29.24
C VAL A 181 -4.70 -14.96 28.30
N VAL A 182 -3.50 -15.19 28.81
CA VAL A 182 -2.26 -15.10 28.03
C VAL A 182 -1.87 -16.51 27.57
N VAL A 183 -1.92 -16.74 26.25
CA VAL A 183 -1.53 -18.02 25.64
C VAL A 183 -0.01 -18.14 25.56
N GLY A 184 0.68 -17.01 25.39
CA GLY A 184 2.14 -16.92 25.31
C GLY A 184 2.56 -15.84 24.33
N SER A 185 3.70 -15.99 23.67
CA SER A 185 4.20 -15.05 22.66
C SER A 185 4.69 -15.77 21.42
N ALA A 186 4.63 -15.08 20.28
CA ALA A 186 5.17 -15.54 19.01
C ALA A 186 6.03 -14.46 18.37
N THR A 187 7.05 -14.84 17.61
CA THR A 187 7.83 -13.87 16.83
C THR A 187 7.19 -13.67 15.47
N VAL A 188 6.77 -12.45 15.17
CA VAL A 188 6.21 -12.05 13.87
C VAL A 188 7.09 -10.94 13.30
N ARG A 189 7.76 -11.21 12.17
CA ARG A 189 8.69 -10.29 11.51
C ARG A 189 9.83 -9.76 12.40
N GLY A 190 10.33 -10.60 13.31
CA GLY A 190 11.42 -10.23 14.21
C GLY A 190 10.98 -9.47 15.48
N ALA A 191 9.70 -9.10 15.60
CA ALA A 191 9.12 -8.51 16.80
C ALA A 191 8.35 -9.56 17.62
N LEU A 192 8.33 -9.41 18.95
CA LEU A 192 7.51 -10.22 19.84
C LEU A 192 6.05 -9.81 19.73
N LEU A 193 5.17 -10.78 19.53
CA LEU A 193 3.73 -10.61 19.50
C LEU A 193 3.12 -11.40 20.66
N PRO A 194 2.59 -10.72 21.69
CA PRO A 194 1.81 -11.36 22.75
C PRO A 194 0.55 -12.01 22.18
N LEU A 195 0.31 -13.27 22.52
CA LEU A 195 -0.87 -14.04 22.11
C LEU A 195 -1.87 -14.13 23.27
N LEU A 196 -3.08 -13.63 23.05
CA LEU A 196 -4.15 -13.57 24.03
C LEU A 196 -5.33 -14.45 23.59
N SER A 197 -5.87 -15.23 24.53
CA SER A 197 -7.03 -16.08 24.29
C SER A 197 -8.29 -15.24 24.28
N LEU A 198 -8.93 -15.08 23.11
CA LEU A 198 -10.16 -14.31 23.03
C LEU A 198 -11.31 -15.01 23.78
N ARG A 199 -11.29 -16.34 23.89
CA ARG A 199 -12.21 -17.10 24.76
C ARG A 199 -12.09 -16.67 26.21
N ALA A 200 -10.86 -16.61 26.73
CA ALA A 200 -10.64 -16.21 28.12
C ALA A 200 -10.98 -14.73 28.36
N LEU A 201 -10.64 -13.86 27.40
CA LEU A 201 -11.04 -12.45 27.40
C LEU A 201 -12.57 -12.27 27.46
N LEU A 202 -13.31 -13.08 26.71
CA LEU A 202 -14.78 -13.05 26.71
C LEU A 202 -15.42 -13.93 27.80
N ALA A 203 -14.64 -14.40 28.78
CA ALA A 203 -15.08 -15.31 29.85
C ALA A 203 -15.81 -16.58 29.35
N MET A 204 -15.43 -17.07 28.16
CA MET A 204 -15.96 -18.28 27.54
C MET A 204 -15.14 -19.52 27.93
N PRO A 205 -15.74 -20.73 27.88
CA PRO A 205 -15.02 -21.97 28.21
C PRO A 205 -13.78 -22.14 27.34
N ALA A 206 -12.68 -22.60 27.95
CA ALA A 206 -11.47 -22.94 27.22
C ALA A 206 -11.72 -24.09 26.22
N ALA A 207 -11.08 -24.04 25.07
CA ALA A 207 -11.13 -25.09 24.05
C ALA A 207 -9.73 -25.34 23.50
N ALA A 208 -9.43 -26.60 23.16
CA ALA A 208 -8.16 -26.95 22.54
C ALA A 208 -8.07 -26.36 21.12
N PRO A 209 -6.89 -25.85 20.70
CA PRO A 209 -6.69 -25.36 19.34
C PRO A 209 -6.96 -26.45 18.30
N THR A 210 -7.53 -26.04 17.17
CA THR A 210 -7.78 -26.92 16.00
C THR A 210 -7.08 -26.37 14.77
N SER A 211 -7.11 -27.11 13.66
CA SER A 211 -6.59 -26.61 12.36
C SER A 211 -7.32 -25.37 11.82
N ARG A 212 -8.50 -25.05 12.37
CA ARG A 212 -9.27 -23.84 12.04
C ARG A 212 -8.88 -22.63 12.88
N THR A 213 -8.21 -22.83 14.01
CA THR A 213 -7.78 -21.76 14.92
C THR A 213 -6.83 -20.80 14.21
N ARG A 214 -7.05 -19.50 14.43
CA ARG A 214 -6.29 -18.41 13.81
C ARG A 214 -5.88 -17.39 14.88
N VAL A 215 -4.91 -16.57 14.54
CA VAL A 215 -4.48 -15.42 15.34
C VAL A 215 -4.85 -14.17 14.57
N VAL A 216 -5.73 -13.34 15.12
CA VAL A 216 -6.03 -12.01 14.61
C VAL A 216 -5.05 -11.05 15.26
N VAL A 217 -4.05 -10.61 14.51
CA VAL A 217 -3.11 -9.57 14.91
C VAL A 217 -3.86 -8.24 14.84
N ALA A 218 -4.02 -7.58 15.98
CA ALA A 218 -4.83 -6.38 16.12
C ALA A 218 -4.15 -5.36 17.04
N TRP A 219 -4.48 -4.10 16.81
CA TRP A 219 -4.16 -2.99 17.68
C TRP A 219 -5.30 -2.78 18.67
N ILE A 220 -4.98 -2.79 19.95
CA ILE A 220 -5.90 -2.48 21.04
C ILE A 220 -5.35 -1.30 21.82
N GLY A 221 -5.92 -0.12 21.56
CA GLY A 221 -5.29 1.13 21.99
C GLY A 221 -3.88 1.24 21.41
N ALA A 222 -2.89 1.41 22.28
CA ALA A 222 -1.48 1.48 21.92
C ALA A 222 -0.80 0.13 21.65
N HIS A 223 -1.46 -0.99 21.97
CA HIS A 223 -0.77 -2.27 22.08
C HIS A 223 -1.06 -3.19 20.90
N ARG A 224 0.02 -3.74 20.36
CA ARG A 224 -0.04 -4.74 19.29
C ARG A 224 -0.13 -6.15 19.87
N VAL A 225 -1.25 -6.83 19.64
CA VAL A 225 -1.51 -8.16 20.23
C VAL A 225 -2.08 -9.14 19.20
N GLY A 226 -1.85 -10.44 19.43
CA GLY A 226 -2.47 -11.52 18.67
C GLY A 226 -3.65 -12.12 19.42
N LEU A 227 -4.86 -11.93 18.94
CA LEU A 227 -6.07 -12.54 19.49
C LEU A 227 -6.28 -13.95 18.90
N VAL A 228 -6.20 -14.97 19.73
CA VAL A 228 -6.47 -16.36 19.33
C VAL A 228 -7.98 -16.56 19.21
N VAL A 229 -8.43 -16.91 18.01
CA VAL A 229 -9.84 -17.14 17.65
C VAL A 229 -10.04 -18.54 17.05
N ASP A 230 -11.25 -19.11 17.18
CA ASP A 230 -11.48 -20.49 16.76
C ASP A 230 -11.53 -20.66 15.24
N ALA A 231 -12.11 -19.68 14.53
CA ALA A 231 -12.17 -19.66 13.08
C ALA A 231 -12.43 -18.25 12.56
N ILE A 232 -11.95 -17.96 11.35
CA ILE A 232 -12.25 -16.72 10.64
C ILE A 232 -13.36 -16.99 9.64
N ARG A 233 -14.38 -16.13 9.62
CA ARG A 233 -15.47 -16.20 8.63
C ARG A 233 -15.14 -15.38 7.40
N GLY A 234 -14.54 -14.22 7.56
CA GLY A 234 -14.13 -13.34 6.46
C GLY A 234 -14.26 -11.88 6.87
N VAL A 235 -14.24 -11.00 5.86
CA VAL A 235 -14.54 -9.58 6.04
C VAL A 235 -15.96 -9.34 5.58
N GLU A 236 -16.78 -8.70 6.41
CA GLU A 236 -18.16 -8.32 6.12
C GLU A 236 -18.29 -6.80 6.11
N ARG A 237 -19.12 -6.26 5.23
CA ARG A 237 -19.35 -4.82 5.10
C ARG A 237 -20.74 -4.50 5.62
N VAL A 238 -20.82 -3.81 6.76
CA VAL A 238 -22.08 -3.57 7.47
C VAL A 238 -22.50 -2.11 7.33
N PRO A 239 -23.62 -1.80 6.65
CA PRO A 239 -24.15 -0.44 6.62
C PRO A 239 -24.42 0.07 8.03
N GLU A 240 -24.20 1.35 8.31
CA GLU A 240 -24.48 1.92 9.65
C GLU A 240 -25.92 1.66 10.13
N ALA A 241 -26.89 1.66 9.21
CA ALA A 241 -28.29 1.35 9.52
C ALA A 241 -28.55 -0.09 10.00
N ALA A 242 -27.60 -1.01 9.77
CA ALA A 242 -27.64 -2.39 10.22
C ALA A 242 -26.84 -2.63 11.52
N ILE A 243 -26.33 -1.56 12.14
CA ILE A 243 -25.61 -1.59 13.42
C ILE A 243 -26.58 -1.13 14.51
N ASP A 244 -27.11 -2.09 15.25
CA ASP A 244 -28.03 -1.83 16.35
C ASP A 244 -27.23 -1.56 17.64
N ALA A 245 -27.61 -0.52 18.37
CA ALA A 245 -27.07 -0.26 19.70
C ALA A 245 -27.45 -1.39 20.68
N ILE A 246 -26.62 -1.61 21.69
CA ILE A 246 -26.83 -2.68 22.66
C ILE A 246 -28.11 -2.40 23.48
N PRO A 247 -29.05 -3.34 23.56
CA PRO A 247 -30.20 -3.21 24.45
C PRO A 247 -29.75 -3.03 25.90
N GLN A 248 -30.25 -2.00 26.59
CA GLN A 248 -29.85 -1.64 27.97
C GLN A 248 -30.01 -2.76 29.02
N VAL A 249 -30.76 -3.82 28.68
CA VAL A 249 -30.89 -5.05 29.49
C VAL A 249 -29.57 -5.83 29.59
N LEU A 250 -28.70 -5.74 28.57
CA LEU A 250 -27.41 -6.42 28.47
C LEU A 250 -26.23 -5.58 28.99
N THR A 251 -26.51 -4.46 29.68
CA THR A 251 -25.49 -3.53 30.20
C THR A 251 -25.34 -3.64 31.71
N ARG A 252 -25.92 -4.65 32.36
CA ARG A 252 -25.99 -4.78 33.84
C ARG A 252 -24.94 -5.73 34.44
N GLY A 253 -24.00 -6.26 33.66
CA GLY A 253 -22.92 -7.13 34.14
C GLY A 253 -21.51 -6.61 33.88
N SER A 254 -20.60 -6.79 34.85
CA SER A 254 -19.18 -6.40 34.79
C SER A 254 -18.35 -7.12 33.70
N ALA A 255 -18.90 -8.13 33.01
CA ALA A 255 -18.25 -8.86 31.93
C ALA A 255 -18.69 -8.39 30.52
N GLU A 256 -19.70 -7.52 30.44
CA GLU A 256 -20.44 -7.21 29.20
C GLU A 256 -19.96 -5.95 28.47
N ALA A 257 -19.03 -5.18 29.07
CA ALA A 257 -18.51 -3.91 28.53
C ALA A 257 -17.63 -4.04 27.26
N ARG A 258 -17.53 -5.24 26.68
CA ARG A 258 -16.62 -5.58 25.56
C ARG A 258 -17.31 -5.57 24.19
N ILE A 259 -18.64 -5.63 24.17
CA ILE A 259 -19.43 -5.50 22.94
C ILE A 259 -19.74 -4.02 22.77
N GLN A 260 -19.50 -3.48 21.57
CA GLN A 260 -19.80 -2.11 21.17
C GLN A 260 -21.20 -2.00 20.56
N ALA A 261 -21.57 -2.97 19.72
CA ALA A 261 -22.83 -2.97 18.98
C ALA A 261 -23.19 -4.37 18.49
N ILE A 262 -24.42 -4.53 17.99
CA ILE A 262 -24.86 -5.76 17.33
C ILE A 262 -25.06 -5.45 15.85
N CYS A 263 -24.29 -6.12 15.00
CA CYS A 263 -24.40 -6.02 13.56
C CYS A 263 -25.42 -7.04 13.03
N ARG A 264 -26.38 -6.54 12.26
CA ARG A 264 -27.45 -7.32 11.67
C ARG A 264 -27.15 -7.64 10.21
N LEU A 265 -26.68 -8.85 9.97
CA LEU A 265 -26.35 -9.36 8.64
C LEU A 265 -27.52 -10.18 8.06
N GLU A 266 -27.55 -10.35 6.74
CA GLU A 266 -28.52 -11.19 6.02
C GLU A 266 -29.98 -10.84 6.40
N GLU A 267 -30.33 -9.56 6.33
CA GLU A 267 -31.67 -9.03 6.63
C GLU A 267 -32.20 -9.37 8.04
N GLY A 268 -31.32 -9.64 9.01
CA GLY A 268 -31.74 -10.00 10.37
C GLY A 268 -31.55 -11.44 10.77
N ARG A 269 -31.15 -12.30 9.83
CA ARG A 269 -31.02 -13.75 10.10
C ARG A 269 -29.72 -14.10 10.82
N ARG A 270 -28.73 -13.24 10.75
CA ARG A 270 -27.39 -13.46 11.32
C ARG A 270 -26.98 -12.25 12.14
N LEU A 271 -26.81 -12.45 13.45
CA LEU A 271 -26.36 -11.42 14.37
C LEU A 271 -24.89 -11.62 14.70
N VAL A 272 -24.09 -10.57 14.53
CA VAL A 272 -22.65 -10.57 14.84
C VAL A 272 -22.37 -9.50 15.88
N SER A 273 -21.71 -9.87 16.97
CA SER A 273 -21.37 -8.92 18.04
C SER A 273 -20.10 -8.15 17.67
N LEU A 274 -20.21 -6.84 17.48
CA LEU A 274 -19.06 -5.96 17.25
C LEU A 274 -18.34 -5.73 18.59
N LEU A 275 -17.07 -6.10 18.67
CA LEU A 275 -16.24 -5.90 19.85
C LEU A 275 -15.64 -4.49 19.86
N ALA A 276 -15.68 -3.84 21.03
CA ALA A 276 -14.96 -2.60 21.26
C ALA A 276 -13.48 -2.94 21.51
N ALA A 277 -12.64 -2.84 20.48
CA ALA A 277 -11.23 -3.24 20.55
C ALA A 277 -10.52 -2.65 21.77
N GLU A 278 -10.68 -1.35 22.00
CA GLU A 278 -10.10 -0.57 23.10
C GLU A 278 -10.49 -1.05 24.51
N HIS A 279 -11.62 -1.74 24.66
CA HIS A 279 -12.12 -2.25 25.93
C HIS A 279 -11.89 -3.76 26.11
N LEU A 280 -11.16 -4.40 25.19
CA LEU A 280 -10.87 -5.84 25.28
C LEU A 280 -9.80 -6.19 26.31
N LEU A 281 -8.93 -5.28 26.68
CA LEU A 281 -7.84 -5.51 27.64
C LEU A 281 -8.21 -4.93 29.01
N HIS A 282 -8.01 -5.72 30.08
CA HIS A 282 -8.08 -5.22 31.44
C HIS A 282 -6.83 -4.41 31.78
N GLU A 283 -6.95 -3.44 32.70
CA GLU A 283 -5.83 -2.60 33.16
C GLU A 283 -4.60 -3.43 33.58
N ASP A 284 -4.81 -4.58 34.24
CA ASP A 284 -3.73 -5.50 34.64
C ASP A 284 -2.97 -6.10 33.46
N ILE A 285 -3.65 -6.34 32.34
CA ILE A 285 -3.03 -6.89 31.12
C ILE A 285 -2.29 -5.77 30.39
N THR A 286 -2.93 -4.60 30.27
CA THR A 286 -2.35 -3.40 29.67
C THR A 286 -1.04 -3.02 30.37
N ALA A 287 -1.03 -2.94 31.71
CA ALA A 287 0.17 -2.61 32.48
C ALA A 287 1.33 -3.60 32.27
N ARG A 288 1.02 -4.88 32.04
CA ARG A 288 2.03 -5.92 31.73
C ARG A 288 2.53 -5.83 30.30
N LEU A 289 1.65 -5.51 29.34
CA LEU A 289 2.06 -5.23 27.96
C LEU A 289 3.01 -4.04 27.96
N THR A 290 2.68 -2.94 28.64
CA THR A 290 3.56 -1.75 28.75
C THR A 290 4.92 -2.05 29.41
N GLN A 291 5.00 -3.04 30.31
CA GLN A 291 6.27 -3.47 30.91
C GLN A 291 7.08 -4.43 30.02
N ALA A 292 6.41 -5.21 29.17
CA ALA A 292 7.03 -6.10 28.19
C ALA A 292 7.46 -5.35 26.92
N SER A 293 6.87 -4.19 26.68
CA SER A 293 7.11 -3.34 25.53
C SER A 293 8.17 -2.29 25.85
N THR A 294 9.31 -2.40 25.16
CA THR A 294 10.36 -1.39 25.18
C THR A 294 9.88 -0.08 24.55
N ALA A 295 10.70 0.97 24.72
CA ALA A 295 10.47 2.37 24.36
C ALA A 295 9.91 2.67 22.94
N ASP A 296 9.79 1.68 22.06
CA ASP A 296 9.29 1.80 20.69
C ASP A 296 7.75 2.00 20.60
N GLU A 297 6.95 1.54 21.58
CA GLU A 297 5.47 1.60 21.50
C GLU A 297 4.85 3.00 21.74
N ILE A 298 5.59 3.91 22.39
CA ILE A 298 5.12 5.28 22.64
C ILE A 298 5.15 6.11 21.34
N GLU A 299 6.05 5.80 20.40
CA GLU A 299 6.13 6.47 19.09
C GLU A 299 5.02 5.98 18.13
N GLU A 300 4.63 4.69 18.18
CA GLU A 300 3.59 4.11 17.32
C GLU A 300 2.16 4.62 17.61
N SER A 301 1.82 4.94 18.87
CA SER A 301 0.48 5.45 19.23
C SER A 301 0.16 6.84 18.67
N ALA A 302 1.18 7.67 18.46
CA ALA A 302 1.00 8.99 17.83
C ALA A 302 0.82 8.86 16.30
N MET A 303 1.44 7.85 15.67
CA MET A 303 1.23 7.53 14.26
C MET A 303 -0.19 7.01 13.98
N ASP A 304 -0.88 6.43 14.97
CA ASP A 304 -2.17 5.76 14.76
C ASP A 304 -3.33 6.72 14.42
N ALA A 305 -3.29 7.97 14.90
CA ALA A 305 -4.32 8.97 14.62
C ALA A 305 -4.24 9.57 13.21
N THR A 306 -3.09 9.43 12.53
CA THR A 306 -2.82 10.07 11.23
C THR A 306 -2.19 9.11 10.21
N SER A 307 -2.34 7.80 10.37
CA SER A 307 -1.79 6.81 9.44
C SER A 307 -2.85 6.21 8.53
N GLU A 308 -2.44 5.93 7.29
CA GLU A 308 -3.23 5.22 6.29
C GLU A 308 -2.76 3.76 6.19
N GLN A 309 -3.70 2.86 5.90
CA GLN A 309 -3.42 1.43 5.76
C GLN A 309 -3.50 1.00 4.30
N PHE A 310 -2.51 0.22 3.86
CA PHE A 310 -2.38 -0.25 2.50
C PHE A 310 -2.12 -1.74 2.43
N LEU A 311 -2.79 -2.44 1.51
CA LEU A 311 -2.38 -3.79 1.13
C LEU A 311 -1.20 -3.70 0.16
N LEU A 312 -0.06 -4.23 0.56
CA LEU A 312 1.09 -4.41 -0.32
C LEU A 312 0.88 -5.66 -1.19
N PHE A 313 1.13 -5.57 -2.48
CA PHE A 313 1.09 -6.70 -3.41
C PHE A 313 2.20 -6.56 -4.47
N ARG A 314 2.49 -7.66 -5.16
CA ARG A 314 3.55 -7.73 -6.16
C ARG A 314 3.01 -8.15 -7.51
N ILE A 315 3.50 -7.48 -8.55
CA ILE A 315 3.32 -7.85 -9.95
C ILE A 315 4.70 -7.80 -10.62
N GLY A 316 5.14 -8.93 -11.16
CA GLY A 316 6.52 -9.14 -11.59
C GLY A 316 7.50 -8.94 -10.42
N GLU A 317 8.47 -8.05 -10.63
CA GLU A 317 9.49 -7.70 -9.63
C GLU A 317 9.15 -6.41 -8.85
N SER A 318 7.97 -5.82 -9.07
CA SER A 318 7.60 -4.52 -8.51
C SER A 318 6.52 -4.65 -7.42
N ASP A 319 6.73 -3.94 -6.32
CA ASP A 319 5.77 -3.89 -5.21
C ASP A 319 4.88 -2.64 -5.31
N PHE A 320 3.60 -2.85 -5.07
CA PHE A 320 2.53 -1.85 -5.19
C PHE A 320 1.64 -1.87 -3.95
N ALA A 321 0.98 -0.76 -3.67
CA ALA A 321 0.06 -0.60 -2.56
C ALA A 321 -1.35 -0.25 -3.07
N LEU A 322 -2.37 -0.86 -2.47
CA LEU A 322 -3.78 -0.45 -2.63
C LEU A 322 -4.32 -0.01 -1.27
N PRO A 323 -5.13 1.05 -1.18
CA PRO A 323 -5.79 1.43 0.07
C PRO A 323 -6.58 0.23 0.62
N ILE A 324 -6.36 -0.14 1.88
CA ILE A 324 -7.01 -1.33 2.46
C ILE A 324 -8.54 -1.17 2.45
N ALA A 325 -9.04 0.05 2.56
CA ALA A 325 -10.46 0.38 2.51
C ALA A 325 -11.14 0.00 1.19
N ALA A 326 -10.37 -0.11 0.09
CA ALA A 326 -10.88 -0.56 -1.20
C ALA A 326 -10.80 -2.08 -1.36
N VAL A 327 -10.01 -2.79 -0.55
CA VAL A 327 -9.85 -4.25 -0.61
C VAL A 327 -11.02 -4.91 0.13
N GLU A 328 -11.59 -5.95 -0.47
CA GLU A 328 -12.63 -6.78 0.14
C GLU A 328 -12.11 -8.15 0.55
N GLU A 329 -11.34 -8.81 -0.31
CA GLU A 329 -10.82 -10.14 -0.04
C GLU A 329 -9.53 -10.41 -0.83
N VAL A 330 -8.63 -11.22 -0.27
CA VAL A 330 -7.48 -11.79 -0.98
C VAL A 330 -7.69 -13.30 -1.12
N ALA A 331 -8.10 -13.72 -2.31
CA ALA A 331 -8.40 -15.11 -2.61
C ALA A 331 -7.28 -15.80 -3.40
N PRO A 332 -7.12 -17.13 -3.32
CA PRO A 332 -6.29 -17.85 -4.28
C PRO A 332 -6.91 -17.79 -5.68
N LEU A 333 -6.09 -17.62 -6.73
CA LEU A 333 -6.56 -17.66 -8.11
C LEU A 333 -7.08 -19.07 -8.45
N PRO A 334 -8.36 -19.23 -8.88
CA PRO A 334 -8.88 -20.52 -9.31
C PRO A 334 -8.14 -21.08 -10.53
N ARG A 335 -8.04 -22.41 -10.64
CA ARG A 335 -7.42 -23.07 -11.80
C ARG A 335 -8.15 -22.81 -13.11
N LYS A 336 -9.45 -22.53 -13.06
CA LYS A 336 -10.29 -22.22 -14.21
C LYS A 336 -11.21 -21.06 -13.86
N LEU A 337 -11.26 -20.08 -14.75
CA LEU A 337 -12.22 -18.98 -14.73
C LEU A 337 -13.33 -19.28 -15.74
N THR A 338 -14.55 -18.84 -15.43
CA THR A 338 -15.66 -18.92 -16.39
C THR A 338 -15.47 -17.78 -17.39
N ARG A 339 -15.30 -18.10 -18.67
CA ARG A 339 -15.08 -17.07 -19.69
C ARG A 339 -16.34 -16.24 -19.89
N LEU A 340 -16.15 -14.93 -19.99
CA LEU A 340 -17.22 -13.99 -20.29
C LEU A 340 -17.25 -13.70 -21.80
N PRO A 341 -18.38 -13.87 -22.50
CA PRO A 341 -18.47 -13.54 -23.91
C PRO A 341 -18.19 -12.06 -24.15
N LYS A 342 -17.39 -11.75 -25.18
CA LYS A 342 -17.03 -10.37 -25.56
C LYS A 342 -16.31 -9.57 -24.46
N ALA A 343 -15.65 -10.24 -23.52
CA ALA A 343 -14.87 -9.55 -22.50
C ALA A 343 -13.71 -8.75 -23.11
N PRO A 344 -13.36 -7.57 -22.56
CA PRO A 344 -12.13 -6.86 -22.89
C PRO A 344 -10.88 -7.74 -22.68
N GLY A 345 -9.79 -7.43 -23.38
CA GLY A 345 -8.60 -8.30 -23.47
C GLY A 345 -7.96 -8.67 -22.13
N LEU A 346 -7.94 -7.75 -21.17
CA LEU A 346 -7.36 -7.95 -19.84
C LEU A 346 -8.27 -8.76 -18.89
N VAL A 347 -9.55 -8.96 -19.25
CA VAL A 347 -10.51 -9.72 -18.45
C VAL A 347 -10.35 -11.21 -18.75
N GLN A 348 -9.80 -11.97 -17.80
CA GLN A 348 -9.60 -13.41 -17.96
C GLN A 348 -10.90 -14.22 -17.82
N GLY A 349 -11.91 -13.65 -17.17
CA GLY A 349 -13.22 -14.27 -16.98
C GLY A 349 -13.85 -13.82 -15.67
N VAL A 350 -14.72 -14.66 -15.11
CA VAL A 350 -15.35 -14.46 -13.80
C VAL A 350 -15.06 -15.63 -12.87
N MET A 351 -15.02 -15.35 -11.57
CA MET A 351 -14.99 -16.34 -10.50
C MET A 351 -16.20 -16.20 -9.58
N ASN A 352 -16.63 -17.30 -8.97
CA ASN A 352 -17.60 -17.24 -7.90
C ASN A 352 -16.86 -17.07 -6.57
N LEU A 353 -17.08 -15.95 -5.90
CA LEU A 353 -16.61 -15.68 -4.55
C LEU A 353 -17.80 -15.64 -3.61
N ARG A 354 -17.98 -16.69 -2.79
CA ARG A 354 -19.02 -16.79 -1.76
C ARG A 354 -20.46 -16.59 -2.27
N GLY A 355 -20.74 -16.98 -3.51
CA GLY A 355 -22.04 -16.80 -4.14
C GLY A 355 -22.11 -15.59 -5.08
N THR A 356 -21.14 -14.68 -5.00
CA THR A 356 -21.05 -13.47 -5.82
C THR A 356 -20.15 -13.69 -7.03
N VAL A 357 -20.60 -13.26 -8.21
CA VAL A 357 -19.81 -13.36 -9.45
C VAL A 357 -18.88 -12.17 -9.57
N VAL A 358 -17.57 -12.42 -9.44
CA VAL A 358 -16.53 -11.38 -9.48
C VAL A 358 -15.75 -11.48 -10.79
N PRO A 359 -15.68 -10.41 -11.61
CA PRO A 359 -14.83 -10.38 -12.80
C PRO A 359 -13.36 -10.35 -12.41
N VAL A 360 -12.54 -11.14 -13.10
CA VAL A 360 -11.11 -11.31 -12.82
C VAL A 360 -10.29 -10.72 -13.96
N ILE A 361 -9.45 -9.75 -13.61
CA ILE A 361 -8.65 -8.93 -14.53
C ILE A 361 -7.17 -9.17 -14.21
N ASP A 362 -6.38 -9.54 -15.23
CA ASP A 362 -4.94 -9.74 -15.05
C ASP A 362 -4.20 -8.43 -15.24
N GLN A 363 -3.59 -7.95 -14.15
CA GLN A 363 -2.91 -6.67 -14.14
C GLN A 363 -1.47 -6.76 -14.66
N ALA A 364 -0.91 -7.96 -14.88
CA ALA A 364 0.46 -8.12 -15.37
C ALA A 364 0.68 -7.41 -16.72
N GLU A 365 -0.26 -7.58 -17.66
CA GLU A 365 -0.24 -6.89 -18.95
C GLU A 365 -0.39 -5.36 -18.78
N ARG A 366 -1.28 -4.91 -17.89
CA ARG A 366 -1.44 -3.48 -17.57
C ARG A 366 -0.21 -2.86 -16.95
N PHE A 367 0.66 -3.61 -16.29
CA PHE A 367 1.89 -3.08 -15.71
C PHE A 367 3.15 -3.41 -16.54
N GLY A 368 2.99 -3.94 -17.76
CA GLY A 368 4.11 -4.32 -18.62
C GLY A 368 5.01 -5.39 -17.99
N ALA A 369 4.49 -6.15 -17.04
CA ALA A 369 5.23 -7.15 -16.30
C ALA A 369 5.14 -8.51 -17.00
N ALA A 370 6.27 -9.21 -17.09
CA ALA A 370 6.26 -10.60 -17.49
C ALA A 370 5.61 -11.44 -16.38
N THR A 371 4.56 -12.19 -16.71
CA THR A 371 3.91 -13.10 -15.76
C THR A 371 4.91 -14.12 -15.24
N VAL A 372 5.14 -14.17 -13.92
CA VAL A 372 6.04 -15.15 -13.32
C VAL A 372 5.37 -16.53 -13.35
N ALA A 373 5.90 -17.44 -14.17
CA ALA A 373 5.38 -18.79 -14.27
C ALA A 373 5.68 -19.60 -12.99
N GLY A 374 4.64 -20.21 -12.40
CA GLY A 374 4.79 -21.20 -11.30
C GLY A 374 4.49 -20.71 -9.88
N GLY A 375 4.17 -19.42 -9.68
CA GLY A 375 3.75 -18.88 -8.37
C GLY A 375 2.30 -19.20 -7.98
N LYS A 376 1.99 -19.24 -6.68
CA LYS A 376 0.61 -19.28 -6.16
C LYS A 376 -0.04 -17.88 -6.28
N ARG A 377 -0.38 -17.49 -7.51
CA ARG A 377 -1.04 -16.20 -7.81
C ARG A 377 -2.31 -16.02 -6.98
N ARG A 378 -2.58 -14.78 -6.62
CA ARG A 378 -3.72 -14.36 -5.80
C ARG A 378 -4.65 -13.47 -6.63
N VAL A 379 -5.89 -13.38 -6.17
CA VAL A 379 -6.87 -12.40 -6.65
C VAL A 379 -7.14 -11.45 -5.50
N VAL A 380 -6.76 -10.19 -5.66
CA VAL A 380 -7.14 -9.10 -4.75
C VAL A 380 -8.49 -8.58 -5.23
N VAL A 381 -9.54 -8.89 -4.50
CA VAL A 381 -10.88 -8.39 -4.77
C VAL A 381 -11.00 -7.01 -4.18
N VAL A 382 -11.34 -6.05 -5.04
CA VAL A 382 -11.49 -4.64 -4.70
C VAL A 382 -12.90 -4.17 -5.03
N ARG A 383 -13.32 -3.15 -4.29
CA ARG A 383 -14.54 -2.39 -4.57
C ARG A 383 -14.19 -0.99 -5.05
N ILE A 384 -14.88 -0.59 -6.11
CA ILE A 384 -14.66 0.64 -6.87
C ILE A 384 -16.02 1.33 -7.01
N GLY A 385 -16.41 2.13 -6.01
CA GLY A 385 -17.79 2.59 -5.90
C GLY A 385 -18.73 1.39 -5.69
N ASP A 386 -19.71 1.23 -6.58
CA ASP A 386 -20.63 0.08 -6.58
C ASP A 386 -20.11 -1.12 -7.38
N LEU A 387 -18.94 -0.98 -8.01
CA LEU A 387 -18.36 -2.03 -8.84
C LEU A 387 -17.43 -2.92 -8.01
N GLN A 388 -17.38 -4.20 -8.36
CA GLN A 388 -16.47 -5.17 -7.77
C GLN A 388 -15.58 -5.78 -8.85
N ALA A 389 -14.28 -5.90 -8.56
CA ALA A 389 -13.30 -6.46 -9.48
C ALA A 389 -12.27 -7.31 -8.73
N GLY A 390 -11.80 -8.38 -9.34
CA GLY A 390 -10.69 -9.20 -8.86
C GLY A 390 -9.44 -8.94 -9.67
N PHE A 391 -8.38 -8.44 -9.05
CA PHE A 391 -7.09 -8.21 -9.70
C PHE A 391 -6.15 -9.38 -9.46
N VAL A 392 -5.69 -10.00 -10.53
CA VAL A 392 -4.68 -11.06 -10.44
C VAL A 392 -3.33 -10.42 -10.12
N VAL A 393 -2.68 -10.92 -9.07
CA VAL A 393 -1.36 -10.50 -8.61
C VAL A 393 -0.48 -11.72 -8.35
N ASP A 394 0.85 -11.56 -8.42
CA ASP A 394 1.77 -12.66 -8.16
C ASP A 394 1.79 -13.04 -6.69
N SER A 395 1.77 -12.03 -5.82
CA SER A 395 1.54 -12.21 -4.39
C SER A 395 0.84 -11.00 -3.79
N ALA A 396 -0.03 -11.25 -2.82
CA ALA A 396 -0.50 -10.23 -1.89
C ALA A 396 0.32 -10.43 -0.62
N SER A 397 1.06 -9.40 -0.24
CA SER A 397 1.92 -9.35 0.92
C SER A 397 1.11 -8.85 2.12
N GLU A 398 1.76 -8.09 3.00
CA GLU A 398 1.23 -7.58 4.24
C GLU A 398 0.44 -6.29 4.11
N VAL A 399 -0.37 -6.01 5.14
CA VAL A 399 -0.91 -4.67 5.36
C VAL A 399 0.19 -3.81 5.96
N LEU A 400 0.47 -2.69 5.32
CA LEU A 400 1.37 -1.65 5.81
C LEU A 400 0.55 -0.51 6.39
N ARG A 401 0.99 -0.03 7.55
CA ARG A 401 0.50 1.20 8.14
C ARG A 401 1.54 2.28 7.88
N ILE A 402 1.14 3.33 7.18
CA ILE A 402 2.05 4.37 6.69
C ILE A 402 1.51 5.69 7.21
N ALA A 403 2.36 6.45 7.90
CA ALA A 403 2.00 7.78 8.38
C ALA A 403 1.60 8.66 7.18
N ALA A 404 0.55 9.48 7.32
CA ALA A 404 0.03 10.27 6.20
C ALA A 404 1.05 11.26 5.62
N ASP A 405 2.00 11.73 6.45
CA ASP A 405 3.11 12.58 6.03
C ASP A 405 4.18 11.85 5.20
N ALA A 406 4.29 10.53 5.37
CA ALA A 406 5.14 9.65 4.55
C ALA A 406 4.48 9.30 3.19
N VAL A 407 3.21 9.67 2.99
CA VAL A 407 2.52 9.51 1.71
C VAL A 407 2.42 10.84 0.98
N GLY A 408 3.15 10.95 -0.12
CA GLY A 408 3.19 12.15 -0.96
C GLY A 408 2.52 11.95 -2.32
N PRO A 409 2.30 13.05 -3.06
CA PRO A 409 2.02 12.94 -4.49
C PRO A 409 3.20 12.26 -5.19
N ALA A 410 2.91 11.42 -6.19
CA ALA A 410 3.95 10.93 -7.07
C ALA A 410 4.61 12.12 -7.81
N PRO A 411 5.93 12.07 -8.07
CA PRO A 411 6.56 13.06 -8.93
C PRO A 411 5.83 13.14 -10.28
N ASP A 412 5.74 14.32 -10.89
CA ASP A 412 5.21 14.42 -12.24
C ASP A 412 6.22 13.81 -13.22
N LEU A 413 5.91 12.60 -13.67
CA LEU A 413 6.78 11.81 -14.53
C LEU A 413 6.51 12.05 -16.01
N GLY A 414 5.49 12.84 -16.36
CA GLY A 414 5.14 13.14 -17.75
C GLY A 414 4.74 11.88 -18.55
N GLY A 415 3.43 11.62 -18.63
CA GLY A 415 2.90 10.47 -19.38
C GLY A 415 1.44 10.17 -19.02
N ALA A 416 0.58 10.01 -20.03
CA ALA A 416 -0.83 9.72 -19.80
C ALA A 416 -1.07 8.34 -19.15
N GLU A 417 -0.20 7.37 -19.42
CA GLU A 417 -0.23 6.00 -18.86
C GLU A 417 0.43 5.90 -17.48
N THR A 418 1.27 6.88 -17.10
CA THR A 418 1.89 6.98 -15.77
C THR A 418 0.91 7.49 -14.70
N ARG A 419 -0.30 7.89 -15.10
CA ARG A 419 -1.36 8.40 -14.22
C ARG A 419 -1.98 7.37 -13.29
N VAL A 420 -1.60 6.09 -13.40
CA VAL A 420 -2.09 5.00 -12.51
C VAL A 420 -1.56 5.13 -11.07
N PHE A 421 -0.59 6.03 -10.84
CA PHE A 421 0.09 6.22 -9.56
C PHE A 421 0.07 7.69 -9.15
N GLU A 422 -1.02 8.16 -8.56
CA GLU A 422 -1.10 9.55 -8.07
C GLU A 422 -0.32 9.77 -6.77
N ARG A 423 -0.02 8.69 -6.03
CA ARG A 423 0.60 8.74 -4.70
C ARG A 423 1.75 7.76 -4.57
N VAL A 424 2.73 8.14 -3.77
CA VAL A 424 3.88 7.30 -3.41
C VAL A 424 4.06 7.33 -1.90
N ALA A 425 4.33 6.16 -1.33
CA ALA A 425 4.75 6.05 0.06
C ALA A 425 6.27 5.93 0.14
N ASN A 426 6.89 6.81 0.90
CA ASN A 426 8.29 6.67 1.26
C ASN A 426 8.40 5.95 2.60
N LEU A 427 9.13 4.83 2.63
CA LEU A 427 9.41 4.07 3.84
C LEU A 427 10.89 4.26 4.18
N PRO A 428 11.26 5.35 4.88
CA PRO A 428 12.65 5.75 5.09
C PRO A 428 13.45 4.68 5.86
N ASP A 429 12.85 4.03 6.86
CA ASP A 429 13.51 2.98 7.66
C ASP A 429 13.86 1.73 6.85
N GLN A 430 13.20 1.54 5.71
CA GLN A 430 13.41 0.40 4.80
C GLN A 430 14.16 0.79 3.52
N ASP A 431 14.53 2.07 3.37
CA ASP A 431 15.06 2.66 2.14
C ASP A 431 14.27 2.21 0.90
N ARG A 432 12.94 2.31 1.00
CA ARG A 432 12.01 1.70 0.05
C ARG A 432 10.88 2.66 -0.32
N ILE A 433 10.61 2.77 -1.61
CA ILE A 433 9.45 3.49 -2.13
C ILE A 433 8.42 2.49 -2.63
N VAL A 434 7.16 2.71 -2.26
CA VAL A 434 6.02 1.92 -2.73
C VAL A 434 5.08 2.81 -3.53
N LEU A 435 4.72 2.36 -4.73
CA LEU A 435 3.74 3.04 -5.58
C LEU A 435 2.33 2.73 -5.08
N ILE A 436 1.54 3.76 -4.76
CA ILE A 436 0.15 3.59 -4.34
C ILE A 436 -0.73 3.71 -5.59
N VAL A 437 -1.54 2.69 -5.80
CA VAL A 437 -2.41 2.55 -6.95
C VAL A 437 -3.84 2.91 -6.57
N SER A 438 -4.49 3.73 -7.40
CA SER A 438 -5.92 3.98 -7.28
C SER A 438 -6.71 2.83 -7.93
N PRO A 439 -7.62 2.15 -7.20
CA PRO A 439 -8.44 1.06 -7.75
C PRO A 439 -9.22 1.47 -9.01
N ARG A 440 -9.67 2.73 -9.10
CA ARG A 440 -10.41 3.26 -10.25
C ARG A 440 -9.57 3.34 -11.52
N GLU A 441 -8.28 3.66 -11.40
CA GLU A 441 -7.36 3.82 -12.53
C GLU A 441 -6.82 2.48 -13.06
N LEU A 442 -6.99 1.42 -12.25
CA LEU A 442 -6.74 0.03 -12.67
C LEU A 442 -7.78 -0.52 -13.65
N LEU A 443 -8.77 0.28 -14.02
CA LEU A 443 -9.79 -0.07 -14.99
C LEU A 443 -9.81 0.94 -16.15
N ASP A 444 -9.82 0.42 -17.38
CA ASP A 444 -10.11 1.20 -18.58
C ASP A 444 -11.63 1.41 -18.73
N ARG A 445 -12.04 2.20 -19.73
CA ARG A 445 -13.47 2.48 -19.97
C ARG A 445 -14.28 1.22 -20.31
N ALA A 446 -13.73 0.32 -21.11
CA ALA A 446 -14.44 -0.88 -21.57
C ALA A 446 -14.67 -1.86 -20.41
N GLU A 447 -13.69 -2.00 -19.51
CA GLU A 447 -13.80 -2.79 -18.29
C GLU A 447 -14.80 -2.16 -17.32
N GLN A 448 -14.75 -0.84 -17.11
CA GLN A 448 -15.74 -0.16 -16.27
C GLN A 448 -17.17 -0.39 -16.79
N ASP A 449 -17.38 -0.28 -18.10
CA ASP A 449 -18.69 -0.52 -18.71
C ASP A 449 -19.15 -1.97 -18.56
N LEU A 450 -18.23 -2.93 -18.70
CA LEU A 450 -18.52 -4.34 -18.44
C LEU A 450 -18.96 -4.56 -16.99
N LEU A 451 -18.20 -4.02 -16.03
CA LEU A 451 -18.47 -4.16 -14.61
C LEU A 451 -19.82 -3.53 -14.23
N ARG A 452 -20.15 -2.36 -14.79
CA ARG A 452 -21.48 -1.72 -14.63
C ARG A 452 -22.60 -2.61 -15.15
N GLY A 453 -22.41 -3.23 -16.32
CA GLY A 453 -23.38 -4.17 -16.90
C GLY A 453 -23.63 -5.39 -16.02
N MET A 454 -22.60 -5.89 -15.33
CA MET A 454 -22.72 -7.02 -14.39
C MET A 454 -23.39 -6.62 -13.07
N ALA A 455 -23.05 -5.44 -12.54
CA ALA A 455 -23.66 -4.90 -11.32
C ALA A 455 -25.18 -4.66 -11.50
N ALA A 456 -25.60 -4.21 -12.69
CA ALA A 456 -27.02 -4.00 -13.00
C ALA A 456 -27.84 -5.29 -13.17
N ALA A 457 -27.17 -6.44 -13.33
CA ALA A 457 -27.80 -7.75 -13.57
C ALA A 457 -27.82 -8.66 -12.33
N SER A 458 -27.19 -8.21 -11.23
CA SER A 458 -27.11 -8.90 -9.93
C SER A 458 -28.11 -8.28 -8.97
#